data_AF-A0A7C0ZG72-F1
#
_entry.id   AF-A0A7C0ZG72-F1
#
_cell.length_a   1.000
_cell.length_b   1.000
_cell.length_c   1.000
_cell.angle_alpha   90.00
_cell.angle_beta   90.00
_cell.angle_gamma   90.00
#
_symmetry.space_group_name_H-M   'P 1'
#
loop_
_entity.id
_entity.type
_entity.pdbx_description
1 polymer ?
#
loop_
_entity_poly.entity_id
_entity_poly.type
_entity_poly.pdbx_seq_one_letter_code
_entity_poly.pdbx_strand_id
1 'polypeptide(L)'
;MGIEAKLYSRWGATTLIVCLLLDAMDYLVPLLTTPFLGDLIDFTGVAFAILSFGWVGAISLLEVIPGVDLIPVFTITWIAWYLYYARVERKLLQNELERWR
;
A
#
# COMPACT_ATOMS: atom_id res chain seq x y z
N MET A 1 1.41 -6.63 -24.86
CA MET A 1 1.91 -6.98 -23.52
C MET A 1 2.78 -5.89 -22.85
N GLY A 2 3.53 -5.05 -23.57
CA GLY A 2 4.44 -4.07 -22.94
C GLY A 2 3.79 -2.84 -22.28
N ILE A 3 2.56 -2.44 -22.67
CA ILE A 3 1.89 -1.25 -22.11
C ILE A 3 1.29 -1.55 -20.74
N GLU A 4 0.62 -2.69 -20.59
CA GLU A 4 0.03 -3.19 -19.34
C GLU A 4 1.09 -3.34 -18.23
N ALA A 5 2.21 -4.01 -18.53
CA ALA A 5 3.30 -4.19 -17.57
C ALA A 5 3.96 -2.87 -17.17
N LYS A 6 4.11 -1.92 -18.11
CA LYS A 6 4.65 -0.59 -17.84
C LYS A 6 3.67 0.27 -17.04
N LEU A 7 2.37 0.13 -17.29
CA LEU A 7 1.32 0.81 -16.53
C LEU A 7 1.32 0.28 -15.09
N TYR A 8 1.31 -1.04 -14.91
CA TYR A 8 1.41 -1.70 -13.60
C TYR A 8 2.66 -1.28 -12.82
N SER A 9 3.81 -1.23 -13.50
CA SER A 9 5.07 -0.75 -12.92
C SER A 9 4.98 0.72 -12.44
N ARG A 10 4.37 1.60 -13.24
CA ARG A 10 4.20 3.02 -12.89
C ARG A 10 3.22 3.22 -11.74
N TRP A 11 2.08 2.52 -11.75
CA TRP A 11 1.10 2.57 -10.66
C TRP A 11 1.66 2.05 -9.35
N GLY A 12 2.42 0.95 -9.40
CA GLY A 12 3.14 0.43 -8.23
C GLY A 12 4.13 1.45 -7.66
N ALA A 13 4.91 2.12 -8.51
CA ALA A 13 5.85 3.15 -8.07
C ALA A 13 5.15 4.39 -7.47
N THR A 14 4.07 4.88 -8.09
CA THR A 14 3.31 6.03 -7.57
C THR A 14 2.69 5.71 -6.22
N THR A 15 2.07 4.54 -6.09
CA THR A 15 1.45 4.11 -4.81
C THR A 15 2.49 3.89 -3.73
N LEU A 16 3.68 3.36 -4.06
CA LEU A 16 4.81 3.26 -3.13
C LEU A 16 5.26 4.63 -2.63
N ILE A 17 5.40 5.60 -3.53
CA ILE A 17 5.77 6.97 -3.15
C ILE A 17 4.74 7.56 -2.20
N VAL A 18 3.44 7.37 -2.46
CA VAL A 18 2.38 7.85 -1.56
C VAL A 18 2.48 7.18 -0.19
N CYS A 19 2.67 5.85 -0.12
CA CYS A 19 2.83 5.14 1.15
C CYS A 19 4.07 5.62 1.93
N LEU A 20 5.21 5.80 1.25
CA LEU A 20 6.42 6.33 1.88
C LEU A 20 6.23 7.75 2.40
N LEU A 21 5.47 8.59 1.69
CA LEU A 21 5.16 9.94 2.14
C LEU A 21 4.24 9.93 3.35
N LEU A 22 3.22 9.08 3.37
CA LEU A 22 2.32 8.92 4.52
C LEU A 22 3.12 8.51 5.76
N ASP A 23 3.89 7.41 5.69
CA ASP A 23 4.71 6.97 6.81
C ASP A 23 5.75 8.04 7.24
N ALA A 24 6.30 8.80 6.29
CA ALA A 24 7.26 9.87 6.60
C ALA A 24 6.61 11.04 7.35
N MET A 25 5.32 11.30 7.13
CA MET A 25 4.60 12.36 7.84
C MET A 25 4.49 12.05 9.33
N ASP A 26 4.38 10.77 9.71
CA ASP A 26 4.30 10.33 11.10
C ASP A 26 5.60 10.62 11.87
N TYR A 27 6.75 10.63 11.18
CA TYR A 27 8.04 11.03 11.77
C TYR A 27 8.30 12.54 11.72
N LEU A 28 7.71 13.26 10.78
CA LEU A 28 7.94 14.69 10.55
C LEU A 28 7.04 15.59 11.39
N VAL A 29 5.82 15.14 11.68
CA VAL A 29 4.91 15.83 12.57
C VAL A 29 5.24 15.37 13.98
N PRO A 30 5.69 16.25 14.90
CA PRO A 30 5.81 15.84 16.29
C PRO A 30 4.44 15.33 16.73
N LEU A 31 4.41 14.11 17.27
CA LEU A 31 3.27 13.33 17.78
C LEU A 31 2.23 14.12 18.64
N LEU A 32 2.48 15.40 18.92
CA LEU A 32 1.82 16.25 19.89
C LEU A 32 1.43 17.65 19.37
N THR A 33 1.77 18.07 18.15
CA THR A 33 1.47 19.46 17.73
C THR A 33 0.03 19.67 17.29
N THR A 34 -0.63 18.65 16.73
CA THR A 34 -2.05 18.68 16.36
C THR A 34 -2.63 17.24 16.24
N PRO A 35 -3.14 16.63 17.33
CA PRO A 35 -3.67 15.25 17.29
C PRO A 35 -4.79 15.09 16.25
N PHE A 36 -5.60 16.12 16.05
CA PHE A 36 -6.67 16.13 15.04
C PHE A 36 -6.16 15.98 13.59
N LEU A 37 -4.97 16.51 13.29
CA LEU A 37 -4.38 16.42 11.95
C LEU A 37 -3.78 15.04 11.70
N GLY A 38 -3.18 14.42 12.72
CA GLY A 38 -2.71 13.04 12.66
C GLY A 38 -3.84 12.08 12.34
N ASP A 39 -4.89 12.07 13.18
CA ASP A 39 -6.08 11.23 12.98
C ASP A 39 -6.66 11.38 11.56
N LEU A 40 -6.76 12.61 11.05
CA LEU A 40 -7.26 12.87 9.71
C LEU A 40 -6.36 12.27 8.61
N ILE A 41 -5.04 12.39 8.77
CA ILE A 41 -4.07 11.79 7.85
C ILE A 41 -4.17 10.27 7.92
N ASP A 42 -4.28 9.68 9.11
CA ASP A 42 -4.39 8.23 9.30
C ASP A 42 -5.65 7.68 8.63
N PHE A 43 -6.81 8.31 8.88
CA PHE A 43 -8.07 7.90 8.25
C PHE A 43 -8.02 8.03 6.72
N THR A 44 -7.43 9.10 6.21
CA THR A 44 -7.32 9.30 4.75
C THR A 44 -6.33 8.33 4.12
N GLY A 45 -5.20 8.03 4.78
CA GLY A 45 -4.23 7.04 4.38
C GLY A 45 -4.82 5.63 4.38
N VAL A 46 -5.59 5.27 5.41
CA VAL A 46 -6.31 3.99 5.51
C VAL A 46 -7.33 3.85 4.38
N ALA A 47 -8.13 4.89 4.14
CA ALA A 47 -9.08 4.90 3.04
C ALA A 47 -8.37 4.72 1.69
N PHE A 48 -7.25 5.44 1.47
CA PHE A 48 -6.42 5.30 0.29
C PHE A 48 -5.89 3.87 0.11
N ALA A 49 -5.36 3.26 1.18
CA ALA A 49 -4.80 1.91 1.15
C ALA A 49 -5.86 0.85 0.85
N ILE A 50 -7.04 0.93 1.47
CA ILE A 50 -8.16 0.02 1.19
C ILE A 50 -8.66 0.16 -0.26
N LEU A 51 -8.81 1.39 -0.75
CA LEU A 51 -9.25 1.64 -2.12
C LEU A 51 -8.21 1.20 -3.16
N SER A 52 -6.92 1.33 -2.86
CA SER A 52 -5.82 1.00 -3.79
C SER A 52 -5.45 -0.48 -3.77
N PHE A 53 -5.49 -1.13 -2.60
CA PHE A 53 -4.95 -2.48 -2.39
C PHE A 53 -6.03 -3.51 -1.98
N GLY A 54 -7.29 -3.11 -1.85
CA GLY A 54 -8.40 -3.99 -1.51
C GLY A 54 -8.23 -4.63 -0.13
N TRP A 55 -8.42 -5.96 -0.06
CA TRP A 55 -8.27 -6.72 1.19
C TRP A 55 -6.89 -6.59 1.83
N VAL A 56 -5.82 -6.49 1.03
CA VAL A 56 -4.47 -6.30 1.59
C VAL A 56 -4.35 -4.93 2.25
N GLY A 57 -5.07 -3.93 1.73
CA GLY A 57 -5.18 -2.61 2.32
C GLY A 57 -5.76 -2.61 3.73
N ALA A 58 -6.50 -3.64 4.15
CA ALA A 58 -7.01 -3.74 5.51
C ALA A 58 -5.89 -3.85 6.57
N ILE A 59 -4.66 -4.22 6.18
CA ILE A 59 -3.49 -4.20 7.07
C ILE A 59 -3.22 -2.78 7.59
N SER A 60 -3.50 -1.74 6.79
CA SER A 60 -3.27 -0.36 7.19
C SER A 60 -4.19 0.11 8.32
N LEU A 61 -5.24 -0.64 8.67
CA LEU A 61 -6.08 -0.35 9.84
C LEU A 61 -5.28 -0.34 11.15
N LEU A 62 -4.09 -0.94 11.17
CA LEU A 62 -3.19 -0.88 12.32
C LEU A 62 -2.70 0.54 12.62
N GLU A 63 -2.71 1.47 11.65
CA GLU A 63 -2.37 2.89 11.88
C GLU A 63 -3.41 3.61 12.75
N VAL A 64 -4.65 3.12 12.78
CA VAL A 64 -5.69 3.72 13.63
C VAL A 64 -5.47 3.36 15.12
N ILE A 65 -4.56 2.44 15.40
CA ILE A 65 -4.24 2.01 16.77
C ILE A 65 -3.15 2.94 17.32
N PRO A 66 -3.46 3.80 18.30
CA PRO A 66 -2.49 4.72 18.85
C PRO A 66 -1.30 3.97 19.44
N GLY A 67 -0.09 4.39 19.07
CA GLY A 67 1.16 3.78 19.54
C GLY A 67 1.75 2.73 18.60
N VAL A 68 1.13 2.49 17.44
CA VAL A 68 1.71 1.73 16.33
C VAL A 68 2.42 2.64 15.32
N ASP A 69 2.22 3.95 15.43
CA ASP A 69 2.65 5.06 14.55
C ASP A 69 4.18 5.15 14.33
N LEU A 70 4.99 4.35 15.05
CA LEU A 70 6.44 4.23 14.81
C LEU A 70 6.77 3.25 13.68
N ILE A 71 5.82 2.41 13.30
CA ILE A 71 5.98 1.38 12.28
C ILE A 71 5.45 1.96 10.96
N PRO A 72 6.19 1.85 9.84
CA PRO A 72 5.71 2.32 8.54
C PRO A 72 4.67 1.35 7.97
N VAL A 73 3.45 1.38 8.50
CA VAL A 73 2.41 0.37 8.20
C VAL A 73 1.94 0.52 6.76
N PHE A 74 1.88 1.73 6.20
CA PHE A 74 1.48 1.92 4.80
C PHE A 74 2.49 1.29 3.84
N THR A 75 3.79 1.47 4.09
CA THR A 75 4.84 0.81 3.30
C THR A 75 4.79 -0.71 3.45
N ILE A 76 4.58 -1.24 4.66
CA ILE A 76 4.43 -2.69 4.87
C ILE A 76 3.21 -3.23 4.12
N THR A 77 2.10 -2.51 4.16
CA THR A 77 0.87 -2.84 3.44
C THR A 77 1.11 -2.89 1.93
N TRP A 78 1.85 -1.91 1.40
CA TRP A 78 2.25 -1.90 -0.01
C TRP A 78 3.12 -3.10 -0.38
N ILE A 79 4.12 -3.44 0.45
CA ILE A 79 4.99 -4.60 0.21
C ILE A 79 4.17 -5.89 0.20
N ALA A 80 3.25 -6.05 1.16
CA ALA A 80 2.36 -7.21 1.21
C ALA A 80 1.51 -7.32 -0.06
N TRP A 81 0.96 -6.20 -0.54
CA TRP A 81 0.17 -6.16 -1.76
C TRP A 81 1.00 -6.52 -3.00
N TYR A 82 2.18 -5.92 -3.12
CA TYR A 82 3.09 -6.15 -4.25
C TYR A 82 3.49 -7.63 -4.35
N LEU A 83 3.87 -8.24 -3.22
CA LEU A 83 4.25 -9.65 -3.16
C LEU A 83 3.07 -10.60 -3.45
N TYR A 84 1.88 -10.27 -2.96
CA TYR A 84 0.67 -11.05 -3.22
C TYR A 84 0.34 -11.05 -4.71
N TYR A 85 0.24 -9.87 -5.32
CA TYR A 85 -0.10 -9.76 -6.74
C TYR A 85 0.97 -10.35 -7.66
N ALA A 86 2.26 -10.18 -7.35
CA ALA A 86 3.34 -10.78 -8.12
C ALA A 86 3.31 -12.33 -8.12
N ARG A 87 2.68 -12.95 -7.11
CA ARG A 87 2.45 -14.41 -7.08
C ARG A 87 1.22 -14.80 -7.88
N VAL A 88 0.14 -14.03 -7.79
CA VAL A 88 -1.11 -14.27 -8.53
C VAL A 88 -0.87 -14.15 -10.04
N GLU A 89 -0.20 -13.08 -10.48
CA GLU A 89 0.12 -12.85 -11.89
C GLU A 89 0.96 -13.98 -12.48
N ARG A 90 1.98 -14.46 -11.75
CA ARG A 90 2.79 -15.61 -12.18
C ARG A 90 1.98 -16.88 -12.35
N LYS A 91 1.04 -17.17 -11.44
CA LYS A 91 0.15 -18.33 -11.56
C LYS A 91 -0.80 -18.21 -12.75
N LEU A 92 -1.34 -17.01 -13.00
CA LEU A 92 -2.21 -16.76 -14.14
C LEU A 92 -1.47 -16.97 -15.47
N LEU A 93 -0.26 -16.43 -15.60
CA LEU A 93 0.58 -16.62 -16.79
C LEU A 93 0.94 -18.10 -17.01
N GLN A 94 1.26 -18.84 -15.94
CA GLN A 94 1.51 -20.29 -16.03
C GLN A 94 0.27 -21.06 -16.50
N ASN A 95 -0.91 -20.75 -15.96
CA ASN A 95 -2.17 -21.38 -16.37
C ASN A 95 -2.52 -21.06 -17.84
N GLU A 96 -2.23 -19.84 -18.31
CA GLU A 96 -2.39 -19.49 -19.72
C GLU A 96 -1.44 -20.31 -20.59
N LEU A 97 -0.15 -20.36 -20.25
CA LEU A 97 0.85 -21.18 -20.96
C LEU A 97 0.43 -22.66 -21.06
N GLU A 98 -0.10 -23.23 -19.98
CA GLU A 98 -0.63 -24.60 -19.96
C GLU A 98 -1.85 -24.77 -20.86
N ARG A 99 -2.72 -23.75 -20.98
CA ARG A 99 -3.89 -23.79 -21.87
C ARG A 99 -3.52 -23.74 -23.36
N TRP A 100 -2.39 -23.11 -23.70
CA TRP A 100 -1.90 -23.01 -25.08
C TRP A 100 -1.03 -24.20 -25.53
N ARG A 101 -0.68 -25.11 -24.62
CA ARG A 101 0.06 -26.35 -24.90
C ARG A 101 -0.89 -27.48 -25.25
#